data_AF-A0A960SWM5-F1
#
_entry.id   AF-A0A960SWM5-F1
#
_cell.length_a   1.000
_cell.length_b   1.000
_cell.length_c   1.000
_cell.angle_alpha   90.00
_cell.angle_beta   90.00
_cell.angle_gamma   90.00
#
_symmetry.space_group_name_H-M   'P 1'
#
loop_
_entity.id
_entity.type
_entity.pdbx_description
1 polymer ?
#
loop_
_entity_poly.entity_id
_entity_poly.type
_entity_poly.pdbx_seq_one_letter_code
_entity_poly.pdbx_strand_id
1 'polypeptide(L)'
;MNTLLEIHYLEVMRHPFTLGLLLGLLVAGFFWKNGFTATRTAKREIKRLELEQKELQNHLNTQLKINASGNETLQKELESLKQQNETLRVNYATLQNKPGRNEQRLLHVYETAIRTMREQAPGFAQAWEKAIRQAEGEVDAAESGLKKLVRRVIPGLSGPTQGAVIVSEDPPAEKE
;
A
#
# COMPACT_ATOMS: atom_id res chain seq x y z
N MET A 1 -59.04 -7.74 -82.98
CA MET A 1 -58.33 -6.56 -82.44
C MET A 1 -57.10 -6.95 -81.61
N ASN A 2 -57.14 -8.05 -80.83
CA ASN A 2 -55.95 -8.52 -80.09
C ASN A 2 -54.79 -8.99 -80.97
N THR A 3 -55.06 -9.60 -82.13
CA THR A 3 -54.02 -10.14 -83.02
C THR A 3 -53.14 -9.07 -83.67
N LEU A 4 -53.68 -7.89 -84.00
CA LEU A 4 -52.89 -6.81 -84.62
C LEU A 4 -51.97 -6.11 -83.60
N LEU A 5 -52.39 -5.99 -82.34
CA LEU A 5 -51.55 -5.47 -81.27
C LEU A 5 -50.40 -6.43 -80.94
N GLU A 6 -50.64 -7.74 -80.94
CA GLU A 6 -49.58 -8.72 -80.74
C GLU A 6 -48.54 -8.72 -81.87
N ILE A 7 -48.96 -8.57 -83.13
CA ILE A 7 -48.03 -8.52 -84.27
C ILE A 7 -47.15 -7.25 -84.19
N HIS A 8 -47.73 -6.09 -83.88
CA HIS A 8 -46.95 -4.85 -83.71
C HIS A 8 -45.98 -4.92 -82.53
N TYR A 9 -46.38 -5.56 -81.44
CA TYR A 9 -45.52 -5.78 -80.28
C TYR A 9 -44.33 -6.70 -80.62
N LEU A 10 -44.58 -7.76 -81.41
CA LEU A 10 -43.54 -8.67 -81.89
C LEU A 10 -42.56 -7.99 -82.84
N GLU A 11 -43.03 -7.07 -83.69
CA GLU A 11 -42.19 -6.28 -84.60
C GLU A 11 -41.28 -5.30 -83.83
N VAL A 12 -41.85 -4.59 -82.86
CA VAL A 12 -41.11 -3.65 -81.98
C VAL A 12 -40.09 -4.39 -81.11
N MET A 13 -40.41 -5.58 -80.61
CA MET A 13 -39.48 -6.42 -79.84
C MET A 13 -38.37 -7.05 -80.68
N ARG A 14 -38.56 -7.20 -82.00
CA ARG A 14 -37.57 -7.80 -82.90
C ARG A 14 -36.64 -6.78 -83.56
N HIS A 15 -36.85 -5.49 -83.31
CA HIS A 15 -35.90 -4.46 -83.72
C HIS A 15 -34.54 -4.64 -83.00
N PRO A 16 -33.41 -4.51 -83.73
CA PRO A 16 -32.08 -4.68 -83.14
C PRO A 16 -31.78 -3.66 -82.04
N PHE A 17 -32.43 -2.49 -82.07
CA PHE A 17 -32.29 -1.45 -81.05
C PHE A 17 -32.95 -1.80 -79.71
N THR A 18 -34.18 -2.35 -79.72
CA THR A 18 -34.91 -2.72 -78.50
C THR A 18 -34.25 -3.92 -77.81
N LEU A 19 -33.75 -4.88 -78.60
CA LEU A 19 -32.95 -5.99 -78.10
C LEU A 19 -31.63 -5.50 -77.47
N GLY A 20 -30.94 -4.54 -78.11
CA GLY A 20 -29.73 -3.93 -77.56
C GLY A 20 -29.97 -3.16 -76.26
N LEU A 21 -31.08 -2.40 -76.19
CA LEU A 21 -31.48 -1.65 -74.99
C LEU A 21 -31.83 -2.59 -73.84
N LEU A 22 -32.58 -3.65 -74.10
CA LEU A 22 -32.95 -4.64 -73.08
C LEU A 22 -31.71 -5.38 -72.55
N LEU A 23 -30.80 -5.78 -73.44
CA LEU A 23 -29.53 -6.41 -73.07
C LEU A 23 -28.65 -5.46 -72.25
N GLY A 24 -28.51 -4.20 -72.68
CA GLY A 24 -27.73 -3.18 -71.98
C GLY A 24 -28.29 -2.85 -70.60
N LEU A 25 -29.62 -2.75 -70.46
CA LEU A 25 -30.28 -2.54 -69.18
C LEU A 25 -30.07 -3.73 -68.23
N LEU A 26 -30.12 -4.96 -68.75
CA LEU A 26 -29.87 -6.16 -67.95
C LEU A 26 -28.43 -6.18 -67.40
N VAL A 27 -27.46 -5.88 -68.27
CA VAL A 27 -26.04 -5.79 -67.89
C VAL A 27 -25.81 -4.68 -66.87
N ALA A 28 -26.37 -3.48 -67.10
CA ALA A 28 -26.27 -2.36 -66.17
C ALA A 28 -26.88 -2.70 -64.79
N GLY A 29 -28.04 -3.34 -64.75
CA GLY A 29 -28.67 -3.79 -63.51
C GLY A 29 -27.83 -4.82 -62.75
N PHE A 30 -27.19 -5.74 -63.46
CA PHE A 30 -26.29 -6.73 -62.86
C PHE A 30 -25.04 -6.07 -62.24
N PHE A 31 -24.38 -5.17 -62.98
CA PHE A 31 -23.24 -4.41 -62.46
C PHE A 31 -23.63 -3.52 -61.27
N TRP A 32 -24.81 -2.88 -61.31
CA TRP A 32 -25.30 -2.07 -60.19
C TRP A 32 -25.52 -2.93 -58.94
N LYS A 33 -26.20 -4.07 -59.06
CA LYS A 33 -26.45 -4.97 -57.93
C LYS A 33 -25.14 -5.48 -57.32
N ASN A 34 -24.17 -5.85 -58.15
CA ASN A 34 -22.86 -6.32 -57.69
C ASN A 34 -22.02 -5.19 -57.06
N GLY A 35 -21.98 -4.01 -57.66
CA GLY A 35 -21.29 -2.85 -57.10
C GLY A 35 -21.93 -2.37 -55.79
N PHE A 36 -23.26 -2.38 -55.70
CA PHE A 36 -23.98 -1.97 -54.48
C PHE A 36 -23.78 -2.97 -53.33
N THR A 37 -23.72 -4.27 -53.63
CA THR A 37 -23.44 -5.30 -52.61
C THR A 37 -21.99 -5.27 -52.14
N ALA A 38 -21.02 -5.10 -53.04
CA ALA A 38 -19.60 -4.95 -52.70
C ALA A 38 -19.32 -3.68 -51.87
N THR A 39 -19.90 -2.54 -52.26
CA THR A 39 -19.74 -1.30 -51.49
C THR A 39 -20.40 -1.36 -50.11
N ARG A 40 -21.51 -2.10 -49.97
CA ARG A 40 -22.19 -2.25 -48.67
C ARG A 40 -21.45 -3.16 -47.70
N THR A 41 -20.81 -4.23 -48.19
CA THR A 41 -19.97 -5.12 -47.38
C THR A 41 -18.69 -4.41 -46.97
N ALA A 42 -17.99 -3.76 -47.90
CA ALA A 42 -16.81 -2.95 -47.59
C ALA A 42 -17.09 -1.85 -46.54
N LYS A 43 -18.21 -1.14 -46.65
CA LYS A 43 -18.61 -0.13 -45.63
C LYS A 43 -18.88 -0.73 -44.25
N ARG A 44 -19.36 -1.98 -44.17
CA ARG A 44 -19.57 -2.67 -42.88
C ARG A 44 -18.25 -3.08 -42.26
N GLU A 45 -17.32 -3.57 -43.07
CA GLU A 45 -15.97 -3.94 -42.63
C GLU A 45 -15.19 -2.73 -42.13
N ILE A 46 -15.23 -1.60 -42.85
CA ILE A 46 -14.61 -0.35 -42.41
C ILE A 46 -15.16 0.08 -41.06
N LYS A 47 -16.49 0.11 -40.89
CA LYS A 47 -17.11 0.47 -39.60
C LYS A 47 -16.72 -0.48 -38.48
N ARG A 48 -16.60 -1.78 -38.76
CA ARG A 48 -16.16 -2.77 -37.78
C ARG A 48 -14.71 -2.50 -37.37
N LEU A 49 -13.82 -2.26 -38.33
CA LEU A 49 -12.41 -1.95 -38.06
C LEU A 49 -12.26 -0.63 -37.29
N GLU A 50 -13.05 0.40 -37.62
CA GLU A 50 -13.08 1.67 -36.88
C GLU A 50 -13.51 1.47 -35.42
N LEU A 51 -14.51 0.61 -35.19
CA LEU A 51 -14.96 0.26 -33.84
C LEU A 51 -13.87 -0.49 -33.07
N GLU A 52 -13.25 -1.50 -33.69
CA GLU A 52 -12.14 -2.26 -33.09
C GLU A 52 -10.95 -1.33 -32.78
N GLN A 53 -10.60 -0.43 -33.68
CA GLN A 53 -9.54 0.56 -33.45
C GLN A 53 -9.87 1.48 -32.28
N LYS A 54 -11.12 1.96 -32.19
CA LYS A 54 -11.57 2.81 -31.09
C LYS A 54 -11.55 2.06 -29.76
N GLU A 55 -11.96 0.80 -29.74
CA GLU A 55 -11.94 -0.04 -28.55
C GLU A 55 -10.49 -0.28 -28.08
N LEU A 56 -9.57 -0.58 -28.99
CA LEU A 56 -8.14 -0.71 -28.70
C LEU A 56 -7.54 0.58 -28.15
N GLN A 57 -7.85 1.73 -28.77
CA GLN A 57 -7.39 3.03 -28.28
C GLN A 57 -7.93 3.34 -26.89
N ASN A 58 -9.20 3.02 -26.62
CA ASN A 58 -9.79 3.18 -25.29
C ASN A 58 -9.09 2.28 -24.27
N HIS A 59 -8.89 1.00 -24.59
CA HIS A 59 -8.21 0.07 -23.70
C HIS A 59 -6.78 0.50 -23.39
N LEU A 60 -6.03 0.97 -24.40
CA LEU A 60 -4.68 1.50 -24.22
C LEU A 60 -4.70 2.75 -23.32
N ASN A 61 -5.60 3.71 -23.58
CA ASN A 61 -5.73 4.89 -22.73
C ASN A 61 -6.07 4.52 -21.28
N THR A 62 -6.94 3.54 -21.07
CA THR A 62 -7.27 3.03 -19.74
C THR A 62 -6.05 2.38 -19.09
N GLN A 63 -5.30 1.53 -19.81
CA GLN A 63 -4.07 0.92 -19.27
C GLN A 63 -3.01 1.95 -18.95
N LEU A 64 -2.78 2.94 -19.82
CA LEU A 64 -1.84 4.03 -19.57
C LEU A 64 -2.26 4.86 -18.36
N LYS A 65 -3.56 5.16 -18.23
CA LYS A 65 -4.09 5.89 -17.07
C LYS A 65 -3.92 5.08 -15.78
N ILE A 66 -4.21 3.78 -15.81
CA ILE A 66 -4.01 2.89 -14.66
C ILE A 66 -2.54 2.81 -14.30
N ASN A 67 -1.66 2.58 -15.27
CA ASN A 67 -0.21 2.48 -15.06
C ASN A 67 0.37 3.79 -14.52
N ALA A 68 -0.03 4.94 -15.09
CA ALA A 68 0.38 6.25 -14.59
C ALA A 68 -0.12 6.49 -13.16
N SER A 69 -1.38 6.15 -12.85
CA SER A 69 -1.92 6.28 -11.49
C SER A 69 -1.23 5.36 -10.49
N GLY A 70 -0.94 4.12 -10.89
CA GLY A 70 -0.21 3.15 -10.07
C GLY A 70 1.24 3.57 -9.83
N ASN A 71 1.90 4.12 -10.85
CA ASN A 71 3.23 4.67 -10.72
C ASN A 71 3.24 5.91 -9.80
N GLU A 72 2.25 6.80 -9.91
CA GLU A 72 2.11 7.95 -9.01
C GLU A 72 1.91 7.52 -7.55
N THR A 73 1.08 6.48 -7.31
CA THR A 73 0.92 5.93 -5.95
C THR A 73 2.21 5.32 -5.42
N LEU A 74 2.95 4.57 -6.24
CA LEU A 74 4.25 4.01 -5.86
C LEU A 74 5.28 5.14 -5.57
N GLN A 75 5.27 6.20 -6.36
CA GLN A 75 6.13 7.36 -6.16
C GLN A 75 5.82 8.05 -4.82
N LYS A 76 4.53 8.25 -4.50
CA LYS A 76 4.09 8.83 -3.23
C LYS A 76 4.45 7.94 -2.03
N GLU A 77 4.27 6.64 -2.16
CA GLU A 77 4.69 5.68 -1.13
C GLU A 77 6.19 5.75 -0.89
N LEU A 78 7.02 5.74 -1.95
CA LEU A 78 8.47 5.90 -1.82
C LEU A 78 8.87 7.21 -1.16
N GLU A 79 8.22 8.32 -1.52
CA GLU A 79 8.47 9.63 -0.91
C GLU A 79 8.09 9.62 0.58
N SER A 80 6.93 9.06 0.92
CA SER A 80 6.48 8.91 2.31
C SER A 80 7.41 8.03 3.13
N LEU A 81 7.92 6.94 2.56
CA LEU A 81 8.86 6.03 3.22
C LEU A 81 10.20 6.71 3.44
N LYS A 82 10.70 7.48 2.46
CA LYS A 82 11.92 8.27 2.62
C LYS A 82 11.77 9.31 3.72
N GLN A 83 10.63 10.01 3.77
CA GLN A 83 10.34 10.99 4.81
C GLN A 83 10.26 10.34 6.20
N GLN A 84 9.59 9.20 6.33
CA GLN A 84 9.55 8.42 7.57
C GLN A 84 10.94 7.94 7.97
N ASN A 85 11.75 7.46 7.02
CA ASN A 85 13.11 7.01 7.28
C ASN A 85 13.98 8.15 7.80
N GLU A 86 13.93 9.33 7.19
CA GLU A 86 14.68 10.50 7.67
C GLU A 86 14.17 10.98 9.03
N THR A 87 12.86 10.95 9.25
CA THR A 87 12.25 11.27 10.55
C THR A 87 12.73 10.30 11.63
N LEU A 88 12.75 8.99 11.34
CA LEU A 88 13.28 7.98 12.25
C LEU A 88 14.77 8.16 12.49
N ARG A 89 15.56 8.52 11.46
CA ARG A 89 16.98 8.81 11.59
C ARG A 89 17.22 10.00 12.51
N VAL A 90 16.48 11.09 12.32
CA VAL A 90 16.55 12.29 13.15
C VAL A 90 16.08 12.01 14.57
N ASN A 91 14.98 11.26 14.74
CA ASN A 91 14.48 10.85 16.05
C ASN A 91 15.48 9.94 16.78
N TYR A 92 16.09 8.99 16.08
CA TYR A 92 17.14 8.13 16.62
C TYR A 92 18.37 8.95 17.03
N ALA A 93 18.86 9.85 16.19
CA ALA A 93 19.95 10.76 16.54
C ALA A 93 19.57 11.68 17.71
N THR A 94 18.32 12.12 17.80
CA THR A 94 17.82 12.92 18.92
C THR A 94 17.74 12.10 20.21
N LEU A 95 17.29 10.85 20.14
CA LEU A 95 17.26 9.88 21.25
C LEU A 95 18.66 9.43 21.67
N GLN A 96 19.66 9.50 20.79
CA GLN A 96 21.06 9.28 21.17
C GLN A 96 21.65 10.52 21.86
N ASN A 97 21.25 11.72 21.44
CA ASN A 97 21.76 12.98 21.99
C ASN A 97 21.04 13.44 23.27
N LYS A 98 19.79 13.03 23.49
CA LYS A 98 19.11 13.02 24.79
C LYS A 98 19.37 11.64 25.40
N PRO A 99 20.19 11.37 26.44
CA PRO A 99 20.87 12.24 27.39
C PRO A 99 22.38 11.94 27.59
N GLY A 100 22.98 11.01 26.83
CA GLY A 100 24.28 10.42 27.21
C GLY A 100 25.45 11.39 27.37
N ARG A 101 25.61 12.39 26.49
CA ARG A 101 26.76 13.31 26.57
C ARG A 101 26.58 14.41 27.64
N ASN A 102 25.37 14.96 27.75
CA ASN A 102 25.11 16.02 28.71
C ASN A 102 25.04 15.48 30.14
N GLU A 103 24.45 14.30 30.35
CA GLU A 103 24.47 13.63 31.65
C GLU A 103 25.89 13.19 32.05
N GLN A 104 26.68 12.64 31.12
CA GLN A 104 28.09 12.31 31.41
C GLN A 104 28.92 13.56 31.74
N ARG A 105 28.73 14.66 31.01
CA ARG A 105 29.41 15.94 31.32
C ARG A 105 28.98 16.44 32.70
N LEU A 106 27.69 16.38 33.00
CA LEU A 106 27.15 16.82 34.28
C LEU A 106 27.69 15.97 35.44
N LEU A 107 27.71 14.64 35.29
CA LEU A 107 28.33 13.72 36.24
C LEU A 107 29.81 14.02 36.44
N HIS A 108 30.56 14.29 35.37
CA HIS A 108 31.98 14.63 35.46
C HIS A 108 32.21 15.96 36.19
N VAL A 109 31.36 16.97 35.94
CA VAL A 109 31.41 18.25 36.66
C VAL A 109 31.09 18.06 38.14
N TYR A 110 30.07 17.25 38.48
CA TYR A 110 29.75 16.93 39.87
C TYR A 110 30.90 16.19 40.56
N GLU A 111 31.47 15.17 39.93
CA GLU A 111 32.61 14.41 40.48
C GLU A 111 33.81 15.32 40.76
N THR A 112 34.13 16.21 39.82
CA THR A 112 35.24 17.17 39.98
C THR A 112 34.97 18.17 41.10
N ALA A 113 33.73 18.68 41.19
CA ALA A 113 33.32 19.59 42.25
C ALA A 113 33.40 18.91 43.64
N ILE A 114 32.88 17.68 43.76
CA ILE A 114 32.92 16.89 45.00
C ILE A 114 34.36 16.62 45.42
N ARG A 115 35.23 16.24 44.46
CA ARG A 115 36.66 16.04 44.74
C ARG A 115 37.32 17.31 45.28
N THR A 116 37.01 18.46 44.68
CA THR A 116 37.55 19.76 45.12
C THR A 116 37.05 20.13 46.51
N MET A 117 35.76 19.94 46.79
CA MET A 117 35.17 20.17 48.11
C MET A 117 35.78 19.25 49.18
N ARG A 118 36.09 18.00 48.83
CA ARG A 118 36.74 17.03 49.72
C ARG A 118 38.17 17.41 50.07
N GLU A 119 38.89 18.06 49.18
CA GLU A 119 40.24 18.58 49.41
C GLU A 119 40.23 19.85 50.26
N GLN A 120 39.17 20.67 50.18
CA GLN A 120 39.07 21.96 50.87
C GLN A 120 38.44 21.89 52.27
N ALA A 121 37.61 20.88 52.56
CA ALA A 121 36.84 20.82 53.81
C ALA A 121 37.08 19.52 54.61
N PRO A 122 37.73 19.60 55.80
CA PRO A 122 37.87 18.45 56.68
C PRO A 122 36.51 17.99 57.21
N GLY A 123 36.18 16.70 57.03
CA GLY A 123 34.90 16.10 57.43
C GLY A 123 33.82 16.07 56.34
N PHE A 124 34.01 16.76 55.21
CA PHE A 124 33.06 16.74 54.08
C PHE A 124 32.85 15.34 53.50
N ALA A 125 33.92 14.55 53.37
CA ALA A 125 33.85 13.19 52.85
C ALA A 125 32.85 12.30 53.62
N GLN A 126 32.88 12.37 54.96
CA GLN A 126 32.05 11.55 55.83
C GLN A 126 30.57 11.99 55.80
N ALA A 127 30.33 13.31 55.78
CA ALA A 127 28.99 13.86 55.64
C ALA A 127 28.38 13.54 54.26
N TRP A 128 29.17 13.61 53.19
CA TRP A 128 28.75 13.30 51.83
C TRP A 128 28.43 11.80 51.65
N GLU A 129 29.29 10.90 52.15
CA GLU A 129 29.04 9.45 52.06
C GLU A 129 27.79 9.04 52.86
N LYS A 130 27.55 9.66 54.02
CA LYS A 130 26.32 9.47 54.79
C LYS A 130 25.08 9.99 54.04
N ALA A 131 25.20 11.15 53.39
CA ALA A 131 24.12 11.71 52.59
C ALA A 131 23.79 10.86 51.36
N ILE A 132 24.79 10.27 50.69
CA ILE A 132 24.57 9.32 49.58
C ILE A 132 23.83 8.09 50.06
N ARG A 133 24.28 7.42 51.14
CA ARG A 133 23.57 6.24 51.67
C ARG A 133 22.12 6.56 52.05
N GLN A 134 21.87 7.74 52.59
CA GLN A 134 20.52 8.17 52.94
C GLN A 134 19.67 8.41 51.68
N ALA A 135 20.23 9.08 50.66
CA ALA A 135 19.54 9.30 49.39
C ALA A 135 19.25 7.99 48.64
N GLU A 136 20.19 7.04 48.61
CA GLU A 136 19.97 5.69 48.04
C GLU A 136 18.79 4.99 48.75
N GLY A 137 18.75 5.04 50.08
CA GLY A 137 17.65 4.47 50.85
C GLY A 137 16.29 5.15 50.60
N GLU A 138 16.27 6.46 50.40
CA GLU A 138 15.04 7.22 50.06
C GLU A 138 14.54 6.89 48.65
N VAL A 139 15.45 6.72 47.68
CA VAL A 139 15.11 6.30 46.31
C VAL A 139 14.56 4.87 46.29
N ASP A 140 15.23 3.94 46.95
CA ASP A 140 14.76 2.54 47.08
C ASP A 140 13.39 2.46 47.75
N ALA A 141 13.16 3.28 48.79
CA ALA A 141 11.87 3.39 49.46
C ALA A 141 10.78 3.96 48.53
N ALA A 142 11.10 4.96 47.70
CA ALA A 142 10.18 5.54 46.74
C ALA A 142 9.80 4.53 45.63
N GLU A 143 10.76 3.79 45.09
CA GLU A 143 10.52 2.74 44.11
C GLU A 143 9.70 1.58 44.69
N SER A 144 9.94 1.21 45.95
CA SER A 144 9.17 0.21 46.69
C SER A 144 7.73 0.66 46.96
N GLY A 145 7.51 1.94 47.25
CA GLY A 145 6.19 2.56 47.40
C GLY A 145 5.36 2.49 46.12
N LEU A 146 5.98 2.80 44.98
CA LEU A 146 5.38 2.65 43.65
C LEU A 146 5.08 1.18 43.30
N LYS A 147 5.98 0.24 43.60
CA LYS A 147 5.71 -1.21 43.44
C LYS A 147 4.48 -1.66 44.24
N LYS A 148 4.29 -1.17 45.47
CA LYS A 148 3.11 -1.48 46.30
C LYS A 148 1.82 -0.90 45.72
N LEU A 149 1.87 0.30 45.14
CA LEU A 149 0.74 0.93 44.44
C LEU A 149 0.38 0.16 43.16
N VAL A 150 1.37 -0.20 42.32
CA VAL A 150 1.13 -1.01 41.10
C VAL A 150 0.52 -2.37 41.45
N ARG A 151 0.99 -3.02 42.51
CA ARG A 151 0.40 -4.27 43.02
C ARG A 151 -1.03 -4.11 43.55
N ARG A 152 -1.41 -2.92 44.05
CA ARG A 152 -2.77 -2.60 44.51
C ARG A 152 -3.71 -2.28 43.35
N VAL A 153 -3.21 -1.67 42.28
CA VAL A 153 -4.00 -1.17 41.14
C VAL A 153 -4.18 -2.22 40.02
N ILE A 154 -3.42 -3.32 40.04
CA ILE A 154 -3.65 -4.49 39.16
C ILE A 154 -4.01 -5.72 40.01
N PRO A 155 -5.23 -5.81 40.57
CA PRO A 155 -5.73 -7.06 41.12
C PRO A 155 -6.18 -7.96 39.95
N GLY A 156 -5.26 -8.79 39.41
CA GLY A 156 -5.66 -9.76 38.38
C GLY A 156 -4.58 -10.47 37.57
N LEU A 157 -3.31 -10.07 37.62
CA LEU A 157 -2.24 -10.67 36.77
C LEU A 157 -1.22 -11.54 37.52
N SER A 158 -1.46 -11.87 38.80
CA SER A 158 -0.76 -12.97 39.47
C SER A 158 -1.78 -13.95 40.03
N GLY A 159 -2.39 -14.73 39.14
CA GLY A 159 -2.88 -16.06 39.51
C GLY A 159 -1.70 -16.90 39.97
N PRO A 160 -1.89 -17.81 40.94
CA PRO A 160 -0.80 -18.59 41.49
C PRO A 160 -0.19 -19.43 40.37
N THR A 161 1.12 -19.30 40.17
CA THR A 161 1.90 -20.40 39.59
C THR A 161 1.81 -21.54 40.60
N GLN A 162 0.73 -22.32 40.49
CA GLN A 162 0.58 -23.59 41.18
C GLN A 162 1.75 -24.45 40.74
N GLY A 163 2.40 -25.04 41.74
CA GLY A 163 3.34 -26.11 41.52
C GLY A 163 2.68 -27.25 40.75
N ALA A 164 3.42 -27.76 39.77
CA ALA A 164 3.37 -29.14 39.32
C ALA A 164 4.76 -29.72 39.65
N VAL A 165 4.90 -30.39 40.79
CA VAL A 165 4.83 -31.86 40.93
C VAL A 165 6.13 -32.53 40.47
N ILE A 166 6.97 -32.92 41.44
CA ILE A 166 7.62 -34.23 41.41
C ILE A 166 7.41 -34.87 42.78
N VAL A 167 6.74 -36.01 42.71
CA VAL A 167 6.38 -36.98 43.74
C VAL A 167 7.60 -37.80 44.14
N SER A 168 7.81 -37.99 45.44
CA SER A 168 8.32 -39.22 46.09
C SER A 168 8.29 -38.98 47.61
N GLU A 169 7.21 -39.36 48.27
CA GLU A 169 7.06 -40.65 48.97
C GLU A 169 7.62 -40.55 50.41
N ASP A 170 6.70 -40.56 51.36
CA ASP A 170 6.86 -40.70 52.82
C ASP A 170 6.18 -42.04 53.18
N PRO A 171 6.34 -42.67 54.37
CA PRO A 171 7.20 -42.42 55.54
C PRO A 171 7.78 -43.81 56.05
N PRO A 172 8.13 -44.13 57.34
CA PRO A 172 7.91 -43.40 58.60
C PRO A 172 8.98 -43.41 59.71
N ALA A 173 8.86 -42.36 60.54
CA ALA A 173 8.88 -42.29 62.02
C ALA A 173 9.93 -43.03 62.86
N GLU A 174 10.60 -42.28 63.73
CA GLU A 174 10.82 -42.52 65.18
C GLU A 174 11.54 -41.26 65.74
N LYS A 175 10.95 -40.43 66.61
CA LYS A 175 10.75 -40.60 68.07
C LYS A 175 12.00 -41.14 68.80
N GLU A 176 12.88 -40.22 69.23
CA GLU A 176 13.16 -39.82 70.62
C GLU A 176 14.38 -38.89 70.68
#